data_AF-A0A6A4Z4E9-F1
#
_entry.id   AF-A0A6A4Z4E9-F1
#
_cell.length_a   1.000
_cell.length_b   1.000
_cell.length_c   1.000
_cell.angle_alpha   90.00
_cell.angle_beta   90.00
_cell.angle_gamma   90.00
#
_symmetry.space_group_name_H-M   'P 1'
#
loop_
_entity.id
_entity.type
_entity.pdbx_description
1 polymer ?
#
loop_
_entity_poly.entity_id
_entity_poly.type
_entity_poly.pdbx_seq_one_letter_code
_entity_poly.pdbx_strand_id
1 'polypeptide(L)'
;MKVFPTTAIVASALLASTASAKSICSAIQPYTYTNAAKQYPELQPVVDAMKGNAIASWYTDRQADQMGDLLNQCKDSIPSIVIYGLPDKDCGDGGFSQGGANKNADMYKAWIQKLVDQVGTREVIYVFEPDAIGLVAANGCGVQKGYLANMKMALGLLASNPNAHIYADVASWADQAGAIKALNDLKSAGNLKG
;
A
#
# COMPACT_ATOMS: atom_id res chain seq x y z
N MET A 1 49.28 47.71 -33.57
CA MET A 1 48.69 47.43 -32.24
C MET A 1 47.20 47.11 -32.45
N LYS A 2 46.81 45.83 -32.50
CA LYS A 2 45.41 45.38 -32.48
C LYS A 2 45.37 44.10 -31.66
N VAL A 3 44.78 44.20 -30.47
CA VAL A 3 44.60 43.12 -29.51
C VAL A 3 43.26 42.45 -29.84
N PHE A 4 43.27 41.15 -30.10
CA PHE A 4 42.04 40.35 -30.24
C PHE A 4 41.71 39.70 -28.89
N PRO A 5 40.43 39.69 -28.45
CA PRO A 5 40.06 39.14 -27.17
C PRO A 5 39.96 37.62 -27.26
N THR A 6 40.57 36.93 -26.29
CA THR A 6 40.47 35.49 -26.13
C THR A 6 39.14 35.17 -25.44
N THR A 7 38.15 34.70 -26.18
CA THR A 7 36.89 34.22 -25.61
C THR A 7 37.11 32.86 -24.96
N ALA A 8 37.04 32.79 -23.63
CA ALA A 8 37.09 31.54 -22.89
C ALA A 8 35.74 30.82 -22.99
N ILE A 9 35.74 29.61 -23.58
CA ILE A 9 34.58 28.71 -23.60
C ILE A 9 34.58 27.96 -22.26
N VAL A 10 33.63 28.29 -21.38
CA VAL A 10 33.38 27.51 -20.16
C VAL A 10 32.43 26.36 -20.55
N ALA A 11 32.97 25.14 -20.63
CA ALA A 11 32.17 23.94 -20.82
C ALA A 11 31.51 23.54 -19.48
N SER A 12 30.23 23.86 -19.30
CA SER A 12 29.44 23.33 -18.19
C SER A 12 29.13 21.85 -18.43
N ALA A 13 29.83 20.96 -17.74
CA ALA A 13 29.49 19.55 -17.71
C ALA A 13 28.17 19.37 -16.93
N LEU A 14 27.08 19.05 -17.65
CA LEU A 14 25.83 18.58 -17.05
C LEU A 14 26.09 17.19 -16.44
N LEU A 15 26.25 17.14 -15.12
CA LEU A 15 26.20 15.89 -14.37
C LEU A 15 24.77 15.36 -14.43
N ALA A 16 24.48 14.48 -15.38
CA ALA A 16 23.24 13.72 -15.39
C ALA A 16 23.27 12.75 -14.18
N SER A 17 22.57 13.09 -13.11
CA SER A 17 22.33 12.16 -12.02
C SER A 17 21.50 10.99 -12.53
N THR A 18 22.09 9.81 -12.65
CA THR A 18 21.34 8.57 -12.85
C THR A 18 20.59 8.29 -11.55
N ALA A 19 19.37 8.78 -11.42
CA ALA A 19 18.49 8.40 -10.33
C ALA A 19 18.19 6.91 -10.47
N SER A 20 18.83 6.08 -9.64
CA SER A 20 18.46 4.67 -9.53
C SER A 20 17.08 4.59 -8.87
N ALA A 21 16.15 3.84 -9.47
CA ALA A 21 14.88 3.57 -8.83
C ALA A 21 15.13 2.88 -7.48
N LYS A 22 14.47 3.36 -6.42
CA LYS A 22 14.51 2.70 -5.12
C LYS A 22 13.86 1.32 -5.24
N SER A 23 14.46 0.32 -4.60
CA SER A 23 13.86 -1.00 -4.50
C SER A 23 12.64 -0.98 -3.57
N ILE A 24 11.70 -1.90 -3.79
CA ILE A 24 10.64 -2.19 -2.82
C ILE A 24 11.28 -2.87 -1.61
N CYS A 25 10.86 -2.49 -0.42
CA CYS A 25 11.39 -3.02 0.82
C CYS A 25 11.06 -4.51 1.01
N SER A 26 12.06 -5.28 1.42
CA SER A 26 11.95 -6.71 1.76
C SER A 26 12.35 -7.01 3.21
N ALA A 27 12.39 -5.99 4.08
CA ALA A 27 12.98 -6.12 5.41
C ALA A 27 12.12 -6.91 6.42
N ILE A 28 10.79 -6.74 6.36
CA ILE A 28 9.88 -7.49 7.23
C ILE A 28 9.54 -8.82 6.57
N GLN A 29 10.02 -9.90 7.17
CA GLN A 29 9.68 -11.25 6.75
C GLN A 29 8.36 -11.69 7.39
N PRO A 30 7.47 -12.37 6.65
CA PRO A 30 6.28 -12.96 7.24
C PRO A 30 6.64 -13.87 8.41
N TYR A 31 5.99 -13.70 9.56
CA TYR A 31 6.21 -14.55 10.74
C TYR A 31 6.02 -16.05 10.43
N THR A 32 5.16 -16.36 9.46
CA THR A 32 4.92 -17.73 8.97
C THR A 32 6.18 -18.38 8.38
N TYR A 33 7.11 -17.63 7.79
CA TYR A 33 8.35 -18.19 7.25
C TYR A 33 9.24 -18.74 8.34
N THR A 34 9.41 -17.97 9.42
CA THR A 34 10.19 -18.38 10.59
C THR A 34 9.62 -19.62 11.23
N ASN A 35 8.29 -19.73 11.33
CA ASN A 35 7.65 -20.91 11.90
C ASN A 35 7.73 -22.13 10.98
N ALA A 36 7.50 -21.94 9.68
CA ALA A 36 7.57 -23.01 8.70
C ALA A 36 8.98 -23.64 8.69
N ALA A 37 10.04 -22.84 8.64
CA ALA A 37 11.41 -23.35 8.68
C ALA A 37 11.77 -24.05 9.99
N LYS A 38 11.22 -23.60 11.13
CA LYS A 38 11.41 -24.27 12.43
C LYS A 38 10.69 -25.62 12.50
N GLN A 39 9.48 -25.68 11.98
CA GLN A 39 8.65 -26.88 12.01
C GLN A 39 9.07 -27.92 10.96
N TYR A 40 9.57 -27.44 9.81
CA TYR A 40 9.97 -28.23 8.65
C TYR A 40 11.37 -27.80 8.18
N PRO A 41 12.44 -28.26 8.86
CA PRO A 41 13.82 -27.85 8.54
C PRO A 41 14.24 -28.13 7.10
N GLU A 42 13.65 -29.14 6.45
CA GLU A 42 13.86 -29.47 5.03
C GLU A 42 13.39 -28.35 4.09
N LEU A 43 12.48 -27.48 4.53
CA LEU A 43 12.01 -26.32 3.77
C LEU A 43 12.89 -25.08 3.93
N GLN A 44 13.93 -25.14 4.77
CA GLN A 44 14.83 -24.00 4.98
C GLN A 44 15.38 -23.39 3.68
N PRO A 45 15.84 -24.16 2.68
CA PRO A 45 16.31 -23.58 1.41
C PRO A 45 15.20 -22.86 0.63
N VAL A 46 13.96 -23.37 0.69
CA VAL A 46 12.80 -22.74 0.06
C VAL A 46 12.45 -21.43 0.76
N VAL A 47 12.41 -21.44 2.09
CA VAL A 47 12.16 -20.25 2.90
C VAL A 47 13.22 -19.17 2.64
N ASP A 48 14.50 -19.55 2.52
CA ASP A 48 15.57 -18.60 2.22
C ASP A 48 15.47 -18.02 0.81
N ALA A 49 15.09 -18.82 -0.18
CA ALA A 49 14.78 -18.31 -1.52
C ALA A 49 13.61 -17.31 -1.49
N MET A 50 12.54 -17.59 -0.72
CA MET A 50 11.39 -16.70 -0.61
C MET A 50 11.73 -15.37 0.07
N LYS A 51 12.57 -15.39 1.12
CA LYS A 51 13.06 -14.17 1.81
C LYS A 51 13.84 -13.22 0.90
N GLY A 52 14.33 -13.69 -0.24
CA GLY A 52 14.99 -12.85 -1.25
C GLY A 52 14.04 -11.92 -2.01
N ASN A 53 12.72 -12.09 -1.86
CA ASN A 53 11.71 -11.29 -2.56
C ASN A 53 11.04 -10.28 -1.63
N ALA A 54 10.67 -9.12 -2.18
CA ALA A 54 9.85 -8.16 -1.46
C ALA A 54 8.43 -8.70 -1.27
N ILE A 55 7.90 -8.55 -0.06
CA ILE A 55 6.54 -8.96 0.31
C ILE A 55 5.88 -7.78 0.99
N ALA A 56 4.68 -7.43 0.54
CA ALA A 56 3.93 -6.34 1.14
C ALA A 56 3.57 -6.68 2.60
N SER A 57 3.73 -5.70 3.48
CA SER A 57 3.38 -5.83 4.89
C SER A 57 1.91 -5.49 5.10
N TRP A 58 1.21 -6.30 5.88
CA TRP A 58 -0.21 -6.09 6.14
C TRP A 58 -0.39 -5.11 7.30
N TYR A 59 -1.04 -3.99 7.03
CA TYR A 59 -1.64 -3.13 8.04
C TYR A 59 -3.09 -3.59 8.22
N THR A 60 -3.35 -4.31 9.31
CA THR A 60 -4.67 -4.87 9.60
C THR A 60 -5.09 -4.60 11.04
N ASP A 61 -6.38 -4.37 11.23
CA ASP A 61 -7.01 -4.13 12.52
C ASP A 61 -7.19 -5.41 13.37
N ARG A 62 -6.74 -6.56 12.86
CA ARG A 62 -6.82 -7.87 13.52
C ARG A 62 -5.56 -8.22 14.33
N GLN A 63 -4.50 -7.46 14.17
CA GLN A 63 -3.18 -7.77 14.73
C GLN A 63 -2.52 -6.51 15.29
N ALA A 64 -1.43 -6.71 16.03
CA ALA A 64 -0.62 -5.59 16.50
C ALA A 64 -0.02 -4.82 15.31
N ASP A 65 -0.01 -3.50 15.44
CA ASP A 65 0.58 -2.59 14.47
C ASP A 65 2.10 -2.75 14.43
N GLN A 66 2.62 -3.06 13.26
CA GLN A 66 4.04 -3.30 12.96
C GLN A 66 4.62 -2.26 11.98
N MET A 67 3.88 -1.18 11.69
CA MET A 67 4.30 -0.16 10.72
C MET A 67 5.51 0.64 11.21
N GLY A 68 5.62 0.88 12.51
CA GLY A 68 6.82 1.52 13.09
C GLY A 68 8.10 0.73 12.78
N ASP A 69 8.07 -0.58 12.97
CA ASP A 69 9.22 -1.46 12.68
C ASP A 69 9.52 -1.53 11.19
N LEU A 70 8.49 -1.66 10.36
CA LEU A 70 8.61 -1.61 8.91
C LEU A 70 9.33 -0.33 8.45
N LEU A 71 8.82 0.84 8.87
CA LEU A 71 9.34 2.13 8.44
C LEU A 71 10.78 2.39 8.94
N ASN A 72 11.12 1.85 10.12
CA ASN A 72 12.46 1.90 10.68
C ASN A 72 13.46 1.03 9.90
N GLN A 73 13.02 -0.10 9.35
CA GLN A 73 13.88 -1.00 8.58
C GLN A 73 13.96 -0.62 7.10
N CYS A 74 12.91 0.00 6.55
CA CYS A 74 12.81 0.40 5.14
C CYS A 74 13.25 1.85 4.88
N LYS A 75 14.35 2.34 5.49
CA LYS A 75 14.77 3.76 5.37
C LYS A 75 15.16 4.16 3.95
N ASP A 76 15.82 3.27 3.22
CA ASP A 76 16.39 3.53 1.89
C ASP A 76 15.64 2.80 0.76
N SER A 77 14.50 2.20 1.07
CA SER A 77 13.64 1.45 0.15
C SER A 77 12.18 1.88 0.28
N ILE A 78 11.34 1.50 -0.69
CA ILE A 78 9.91 1.87 -0.70
C ILE A 78 9.13 0.80 0.06
N PRO A 79 8.54 1.09 1.25
CA PRO A 79 7.64 0.17 1.91
C PRO A 79 6.39 -0.08 1.06
N SER A 80 5.96 -1.34 0.97
CA SER A 80 4.69 -1.74 0.37
C SER A 80 3.76 -2.24 1.47
N ILE A 81 2.58 -1.62 1.59
CA ILE A 81 1.65 -1.83 2.68
C ILE A 81 0.29 -2.24 2.11
N VAL A 82 -0.23 -3.39 2.55
CA VAL A 82 -1.62 -3.77 2.28
C VAL A 82 -2.49 -3.20 3.40
N ILE A 83 -3.42 -2.31 3.06
CA ILE A 83 -4.38 -1.76 4.00
C ILE A 83 -5.60 -2.68 4.01
N TYR A 84 -5.88 -3.26 5.17
CA TYR A 84 -6.95 -4.25 5.32
C TYR A 84 -7.63 -4.11 6.68
N GLY A 85 -8.55 -3.16 6.77
CA GLY A 85 -9.14 -2.76 8.04
C GLY A 85 -10.56 -2.22 7.96
N LEU A 86 -11.25 -2.34 6.81
CA LEU A 86 -12.66 -1.96 6.71
C LEU A 86 -13.51 -2.61 7.82
N PRO A 87 -14.46 -1.86 8.42
CA PRO A 87 -15.46 -2.45 9.29
C PRO A 87 -16.36 -3.38 8.46
N ASP A 88 -16.79 -4.48 9.08
CA ASP A 88 -17.58 -5.52 8.42
C ASP A 88 -16.91 -6.14 7.16
N LYS A 89 -15.57 -6.09 7.02
CA LYS A 89 -14.82 -6.65 5.88
C LYS A 89 -15.08 -8.14 5.64
N ASP A 90 -14.84 -8.59 4.40
CA ASP A 90 -15.16 -9.94 3.89
C ASP A 90 -16.63 -10.33 4.14
N CYS A 91 -17.55 -9.39 3.94
CA CYS A 91 -18.97 -9.62 4.20
C CYS A 91 -19.58 -10.73 3.32
N GLY A 92 -18.92 -11.10 2.20
CA GLY A 92 -19.36 -12.14 1.28
C GLY A 92 -18.95 -13.56 1.68
N ASP A 93 -17.93 -13.71 2.53
CA ASP A 93 -17.26 -14.99 2.77
C ASP A 93 -17.66 -15.62 4.10
N GLY A 94 -18.88 -15.39 4.59
CA GLY A 94 -19.35 -15.98 5.85
C GLY A 94 -18.67 -15.43 7.11
N GLY A 95 -17.86 -14.37 6.99
CA GLY A 95 -17.39 -13.57 8.13
C GLY A 95 -16.09 -14.03 8.81
N PHE A 96 -15.20 -14.73 8.11
CA PHE A 96 -13.91 -15.19 8.68
C PHE A 96 -12.96 -14.06 9.14
N SER A 97 -13.22 -12.80 8.74
CA SER A 97 -12.40 -11.63 9.08
C SER A 97 -13.07 -10.59 9.99
N GLN A 98 -14.20 -10.94 10.61
CA GLN A 98 -15.01 -10.03 11.45
C GLN A 98 -14.42 -9.74 12.85
N GLY A 99 -13.33 -10.41 13.23
CA GLY A 99 -12.64 -10.22 14.51
C GLY A 99 -11.79 -8.95 14.63
N GLY A 100 -11.84 -8.03 13.65
CA GLY A 100 -11.03 -6.82 13.64
C GLY A 100 -11.48 -5.75 14.64
N ALA A 101 -10.56 -4.86 15.04
CA ALA A 101 -10.84 -3.78 16.00
C ALA A 101 -11.74 -2.67 15.44
N ASN A 102 -11.76 -2.44 14.13
CA ASN A 102 -12.57 -1.36 13.54
C ASN A 102 -14.04 -1.80 13.46
N LYS A 103 -14.89 -1.21 14.31
CA LYS A 103 -16.33 -1.55 14.37
C LYS A 103 -17.23 -0.59 13.61
N ASN A 104 -16.72 0.56 13.18
CA ASN A 104 -17.46 1.57 12.45
C ASN A 104 -16.52 2.50 11.67
N ALA A 105 -17.10 3.43 10.92
CA ALA A 105 -16.37 4.37 10.07
C ALA A 105 -15.40 5.28 10.84
N ASP A 106 -15.77 5.73 12.05
CA ASP A 106 -14.93 6.63 12.86
C ASP A 106 -13.68 5.92 13.39
N MET A 107 -13.85 4.67 13.83
CA MET A 107 -12.72 3.83 14.24
C MET A 107 -11.78 3.55 13.07
N TYR A 108 -12.33 3.20 11.91
CA TYR A 108 -11.56 3.01 10.69
C TYR A 108 -10.80 4.28 10.28
N LYS A 109 -11.46 5.45 10.33
CA LYS A 109 -10.84 6.75 10.07
C LYS A 109 -9.67 7.03 11.01
N ALA A 110 -9.86 6.87 12.32
CA ALA A 110 -8.80 7.09 13.31
C ALA A 110 -7.63 6.12 13.09
N TRP A 111 -7.93 4.87 12.74
CA TRP A 111 -6.93 3.86 12.44
C TRP A 111 -6.13 4.19 11.16
N ILE A 112 -6.76 4.64 10.08
CA ILE A 112 -6.07 5.13 8.88
C ILE A 112 -5.24 6.38 9.18
N GLN A 113 -5.75 7.32 9.99
CA GLN A 113 -5.00 8.51 10.38
C GLN A 113 -3.69 8.14 11.09
N LYS A 114 -3.70 7.13 11.97
CA LYS A 114 -2.48 6.65 12.63
C LYS A 114 -1.43 6.18 11.63
N LEU A 115 -1.84 5.45 10.58
CA LEU A 115 -0.92 5.04 9.51
C LEU A 115 -0.36 6.26 8.76
N VAL A 116 -1.21 7.22 8.40
CA VAL A 116 -0.79 8.45 7.73
C VAL A 116 0.24 9.22 8.57
N ASP A 117 0.00 9.33 9.88
CA ASP A 117 0.92 10.00 10.81
C ASP A 117 2.26 9.28 10.92
N GLN A 118 2.26 7.94 10.97
CA GLN A 118 3.48 7.12 11.02
C GLN A 118 4.30 7.25 9.72
N VAL A 119 3.65 7.23 8.56
CA VAL A 119 4.32 7.26 7.26
C VAL A 119 4.80 8.67 6.89
N GLY A 120 4.03 9.70 7.25
CA GLY A 120 4.30 11.09 6.89
C GLY A 120 4.36 11.27 5.37
N THR A 121 5.37 12.00 4.90
CA THR A 121 5.58 12.29 3.46
C THR A 121 6.50 11.27 2.77
N ARG A 122 6.78 10.12 3.38
CA ARG A 122 7.67 9.10 2.80
C ARG A 122 7.06 8.52 1.52
N GLU A 123 7.88 8.25 0.51
CA GLU A 123 7.45 7.44 -0.63
C GLU A 123 7.02 6.03 -0.18
N VAL A 124 5.82 5.61 -0.56
CA VAL A 124 5.17 4.39 -0.07
C VAL A 124 4.24 3.84 -1.14
N ILE A 125 4.09 2.52 -1.18
CA ILE A 125 3.07 1.83 -1.99
C ILE A 125 1.98 1.33 -1.05
N TYR A 126 0.73 1.67 -1.36
CA TYR A 126 -0.46 1.13 -0.69
C TYR A 126 -1.24 0.24 -1.65
N VAL A 127 -1.54 -0.98 -1.22
CA VAL A 127 -2.57 -1.85 -1.81
C VAL A 127 -3.80 -1.74 -0.92
N PHE A 128 -4.91 -1.27 -1.49
CA PHE A 128 -6.00 -0.71 -0.71
C PHE A 128 -7.23 -1.63 -0.70
N GLU A 129 -7.54 -2.13 0.50
CA GLU A 129 -8.72 -2.94 0.88
C GLU A 129 -9.05 -4.06 -0.12
N PRO A 130 -8.26 -5.16 -0.07
CA PRO A 130 -8.57 -6.40 -0.81
C PRO A 130 -10.04 -6.79 -0.75
N ASP A 131 -10.57 -7.27 -1.89
CA ASP A 131 -11.95 -7.71 -2.13
C ASP A 131 -13.05 -6.63 -2.03
N ALA A 132 -12.77 -5.45 -1.49
CA ALA A 132 -13.80 -4.44 -1.25
C ALA A 132 -14.45 -3.94 -2.55
N ILE A 133 -13.66 -3.69 -3.60
CA ILE A 133 -14.19 -3.30 -4.91
C ILE A 133 -14.98 -4.43 -5.55
N GLY A 134 -14.55 -5.69 -5.42
CA GLY A 134 -15.29 -6.85 -5.92
C GLY A 134 -16.67 -6.99 -5.25
N LEU A 135 -16.72 -6.85 -3.93
CA LEU A 135 -17.94 -6.92 -3.13
C LEU A 135 -18.91 -5.76 -3.41
N VAL A 136 -18.39 -4.59 -3.78
CA VAL A 136 -19.19 -3.45 -4.28
C VAL A 136 -19.67 -3.72 -5.71
N ALA A 137 -18.80 -4.21 -6.58
CA ALA A 137 -19.06 -4.46 -8.01
C ALA A 137 -20.17 -5.50 -8.21
N ALA A 138 -20.22 -6.54 -7.37
CA ALA A 138 -21.27 -7.54 -7.37
C ALA A 138 -22.64 -6.99 -6.90
N ASN A 139 -22.75 -5.68 -6.61
CA ASN A 139 -23.91 -5.06 -5.98
C ASN A 139 -24.34 -5.79 -4.70
N GLY A 140 -23.34 -6.34 -3.98
CA GLY A 140 -23.53 -7.24 -2.86
C GLY A 140 -23.45 -6.54 -1.51
N CYS A 141 -23.03 -7.28 -0.50
CA CYS A 141 -22.93 -6.80 0.87
C CYS A 141 -21.99 -5.60 1.03
N GLY A 142 -20.97 -5.43 0.18
CA GLY A 142 -20.05 -4.29 0.24
C GLY A 142 -20.76 -2.94 0.05
N VAL A 143 -21.82 -2.91 -0.77
CA VAL A 143 -22.70 -1.73 -0.93
C VAL A 143 -23.47 -1.48 0.38
N GLN A 144 -24.09 -2.54 0.94
CA GLN A 144 -24.89 -2.45 2.16
C GLN A 144 -24.07 -2.02 3.38
N LYS A 145 -22.79 -2.40 3.42
CA LYS A 145 -21.84 -2.07 4.48
C LYS A 145 -21.10 -0.74 4.26
N GLY A 146 -21.40 -0.03 3.17
CA GLY A 146 -20.86 1.31 2.92
C GLY A 146 -19.35 1.33 2.63
N TYR A 147 -18.79 0.26 2.07
CA TYR A 147 -17.34 0.16 1.81
C TYR A 147 -16.81 1.34 1.01
N LEU A 148 -17.50 1.73 -0.07
CA LEU A 148 -17.05 2.80 -0.95
C LEU A 148 -16.98 4.16 -0.23
N ALA A 149 -17.88 4.43 0.72
CA ALA A 149 -17.84 5.67 1.51
C ALA A 149 -16.63 5.70 2.45
N ASN A 150 -16.38 4.58 3.15
CA ASN A 150 -15.20 4.44 4.01
C ASN A 150 -13.90 4.52 3.20
N MET A 151 -13.86 3.87 2.03
CA MET A 151 -12.70 3.89 1.15
C MET A 151 -12.41 5.29 0.61
N LYS A 152 -13.43 6.07 0.23
CA LYS A 152 -13.26 7.47 -0.19
C LYS A 152 -12.65 8.33 0.92
N MET A 153 -13.16 8.19 2.14
CA MET A 153 -12.63 8.90 3.30
C MET A 153 -11.15 8.54 3.54
N ALA A 154 -10.82 7.25 3.56
CA ALA A 154 -9.46 6.80 3.79
C ALA A 154 -8.51 7.19 2.64
N LEU A 155 -8.97 7.13 1.38
CA LEU A 155 -8.20 7.59 0.22
C LEU A 155 -7.86 9.08 0.35
N GLY A 156 -8.79 9.92 0.80
CA GLY A 156 -8.52 11.33 1.06
C GLY A 156 -7.43 11.57 2.09
N LEU A 157 -7.39 10.75 3.16
CA LEU A 157 -6.33 10.81 4.17
C LEU A 157 -4.99 10.32 3.62
N LEU A 158 -4.96 9.19 2.93
CA LEU A 158 -3.74 8.62 2.36
C LEU A 158 -3.13 9.53 1.29
N ALA A 159 -3.98 10.18 0.48
CA ALA A 159 -3.56 11.12 -0.57
C ALA A 159 -2.96 12.43 -0.03
N SER A 160 -3.04 12.69 1.28
CA SER A 160 -2.34 13.82 1.91
C SER A 160 -0.81 13.67 1.83
N ASN A 161 -0.30 12.45 1.64
CA ASN A 161 1.08 12.20 1.28
C ASN A 161 1.24 12.26 -0.26
N PRO A 162 1.87 13.31 -0.82
CA PRO A 162 2.03 13.46 -2.27
C PRO A 162 2.94 12.40 -2.89
N ASN A 163 3.74 11.69 -2.09
CA ASN A 163 4.65 10.64 -2.52
C ASN A 163 4.03 9.23 -2.41
N ALA A 164 2.77 9.11 -2.00
CA ALA A 164 2.08 7.83 -1.93
C ALA A 164 1.63 7.33 -3.31
N HIS A 165 1.88 6.06 -3.58
CA HIS A 165 1.36 5.32 -4.72
C HIS A 165 0.23 4.42 -4.24
N ILE A 166 -1.02 4.76 -4.54
CA ILE A 166 -2.20 4.08 -3.98
C ILE A 166 -2.89 3.26 -5.07
N TYR A 167 -2.99 1.95 -4.89
CA TYR A 167 -3.66 1.03 -5.82
C TYR A 167 -4.83 0.35 -5.10
N ALA A 168 -6.05 0.51 -5.62
CA ALA A 168 -7.20 -0.25 -5.13
C ALA A 168 -7.10 -1.70 -5.60
N ASP A 169 -7.35 -2.65 -4.71
CA ASP A 169 -7.54 -4.03 -5.12
C ASP A 169 -8.82 -4.15 -5.96
N VAL A 170 -8.75 -4.99 -7.00
CA VAL A 170 -9.87 -5.28 -7.89
C VAL A 170 -9.95 -6.79 -8.04
N ALA A 171 -10.33 -7.46 -6.94
CA ALA A 171 -10.72 -8.87 -6.87
C ALA A 171 -10.87 -9.55 -8.24
N SER A 172 -10.09 -10.59 -8.50
CA SER A 172 -10.04 -11.23 -9.83
C SER A 172 -11.39 -11.77 -10.32
N TRP A 173 -12.33 -11.96 -9.40
CA TRP A 173 -13.69 -12.45 -9.65
C TRP A 173 -14.72 -11.31 -9.85
N ALA A 174 -14.33 -10.05 -9.70
CA ALA A 174 -15.25 -8.91 -9.77
C ALA A 174 -15.93 -8.78 -11.13
N ASP A 175 -17.20 -8.37 -11.13
CA ASP A 175 -17.85 -7.89 -12.35
C ASP A 175 -17.12 -6.65 -12.87
N GLN A 176 -16.66 -6.69 -14.13
CA GLN A 176 -15.81 -5.66 -14.70
C GLN A 176 -16.51 -4.29 -14.77
N ALA A 177 -17.79 -4.26 -15.15
CA ALA A 177 -18.54 -3.01 -15.29
C ALA A 177 -18.81 -2.36 -13.92
N GLY A 178 -19.21 -3.17 -12.94
CA GLY A 178 -19.38 -2.76 -11.55
C GLY A 178 -18.07 -2.24 -10.93
N ALA A 179 -16.95 -2.94 -11.17
CA ALA A 179 -15.64 -2.54 -10.68
C ALA A 179 -15.19 -1.20 -11.29
N ILE A 180 -15.31 -1.02 -12.61
CA ILE A 180 -15.01 0.26 -13.28
C ILE A 180 -15.84 1.39 -12.70
N LYS A 181 -17.15 1.17 -12.47
CA LYS A 181 -18.02 2.17 -11.85
C LYS A 181 -17.57 2.52 -10.44
N ALA A 182 -17.24 1.54 -9.60
CA ALA A 182 -16.77 1.76 -8.24
C ALA A 182 -15.41 2.51 -8.21
N LEU A 183 -14.48 2.14 -9.09
CA LEU A 183 -13.17 2.78 -9.20
C LEU A 183 -13.29 4.23 -9.68
N ASN A 184 -14.13 4.52 -10.68
CA ASN A 184 -14.36 5.88 -11.15
C ASN A 184 -14.94 6.77 -10.04
N ASP A 185 -15.84 6.21 -9.23
CA ASP A 185 -16.39 6.91 -8.08
C ASP A 185 -15.32 7.14 -6.99
N LEU A 186 -14.47 6.14 -6.71
CA LEU A 186 -13.38 6.25 -5.75
C LEU A 186 -12.31 7.27 -6.17
N LYS A 187 -11.96 7.31 -7.47
CA LYS A 187 -10.99 8.27 -8.05
C LYS A 187 -11.35 9.74 -7.80
N SER A 188 -12.62 10.05 -7.57
CA SER A 188 -13.06 11.41 -7.21
C SER A 188 -12.56 11.90 -5.84
N ALA A 189 -12.09 11.00 -4.97
CA ALA A 189 -11.72 11.31 -3.59
C ALA A 189 -10.21 11.45 -3.34
N GLY A 190 -9.35 11.21 -4.33
CA GLY A 190 -7.90 11.36 -4.16
C GLY A 190 -7.04 10.76 -5.28
N ASN A 191 -5.74 10.62 -5.00
CA ASN A 191 -4.73 10.18 -5.96
C ASN A 191 -4.64 8.64 -6.02
N LEU A 192 -5.67 8.00 -6.58
CA LEU A 192 -5.61 6.59 -6.96
C LEU A 192 -4.77 6.44 -8.22
N LYS A 193 -3.87 5.46 -8.25
CA LYS A 193 -3.04 5.09 -9.40
C LYS A 193 -3.70 3.96 -10.20
N GLY A 194 -3.48 3.95 -11.52
CA GLY A 194 -4.21 3.11 -12.48
C GLY A 194 -5.59 3.67 -12.78
#